data_AF-A0A845LTV0-F1
#
_entry.id   AF-A0A845LTV0-F1
#
_cell.length_a   1.000
_cell.length_b   1.000
_cell.length_c   1.000
_cell.angle_alpha   90.00
_cell.angle_beta   90.00
_cell.angle_gamma   90.00
#
_symmetry.space_group_name_H-M   'P 1'
#
loop_
_entity.id
_entity.type
_entity.pdbx_description
1 polymer ?
#
loop_
_entity_poly.entity_id
_entity_poly.type
_entity_poly.pdbx_seq_one_letter_code
_entity_poly.pdbx_strand_id
1 'polypeptide(L)'
;MEKEALAQRIERLTLELVNCRSVVATSDELAMSELVYKVLSDLPYWKQNPQLLVKQPFINDPLGRFSVVARLEGQKDASKKTVITIGHTDTVGISDYGDFKGLATKPEALIEALKTVTLSEEAKADLDSGEWLFGRGILDMKCGVAIIISLLELLSGDVENLSGNIVFAAVGDEEGNSGGMLSVVPELVRLQEKEGYEYLAVLDTDYMAPRYEGDEDRYIYIGTVGKLMPSFYVIGKETHVGDPFKGLDPNQIAGAIIHKINKNVAFSDVADGEVSLPPITLQQRDQKEEYSVQIARATNLYFNYATHKSTPDEVMSKMIRAAHEAFSDVVNVLNERYDIYCKASRMEHRLLPWRARVISYQALYEAVKEERGEAVLKAHIEALKAEMLKDPSIDERLFGQRIVEAVHSLWSFKDPIVIVYFSPPYYPHNYVKGNWAKDVRLLEAVDQAIQAQGSARKVLSRKFYPYISDLSFVSAPKNERIVALQNNMPAYGSRYKLPIEDMQKLSLPVVNIGPYGKDAHQFTERIQRDYSFNVAPQLVYETLLALLEERESSAI
;
A
#
# COMPACT_ATOMS: atom_id res chain seq x y z
N MET A 1 -16.99 1.65 30.93
CA MET A 1 -17.07 3.08 30.54
C MET A 1 -18.41 3.30 29.85
N GLU A 2 -19.18 4.33 30.19
CA GLU A 2 -20.41 4.65 29.46
C GLU A 2 -20.07 5.10 28.02
N LYS A 3 -21.00 4.94 27.07
CA LYS A 3 -20.78 5.26 25.64
C LYS A 3 -20.28 6.69 25.42
N GLU A 4 -20.88 7.65 26.11
CA GLU A 4 -20.50 9.07 26.02
C GLU A 4 -19.08 9.31 26.55
N ALA A 5 -18.67 8.61 27.61
CA ALA A 5 -17.31 8.69 28.14
C ALA A 5 -16.28 8.07 27.18
N LEU A 6 -16.64 7.01 26.44
CA LEU A 6 -15.78 6.41 25.42
C LEU A 6 -15.58 7.37 24.22
N ALA A 7 -16.66 7.96 23.70
CA ALA A 7 -16.57 8.91 22.58
C ALA A 7 -15.67 10.11 22.93
N GLN A 8 -15.84 10.69 24.12
CA GLN A 8 -14.97 11.77 24.60
C GLN A 8 -13.52 11.34 24.78
N ARG A 9 -13.28 10.08 25.21
CA ARG A 9 -11.92 9.54 25.34
C ARG A 9 -11.25 9.40 23.98
N ILE A 10 -11.97 8.86 22.99
CA ILE A 10 -11.48 8.69 21.62
C ILE A 10 -11.17 10.05 21.00
N GLU A 11 -12.05 11.05 21.17
CA GLU A 11 -11.80 12.39 20.64
C GLU A 11 -10.53 13.01 21.26
N ARG A 12 -10.40 12.98 22.59
CA ARG A 12 -9.20 13.52 23.26
C ARG A 12 -7.93 12.84 22.79
N LEU A 13 -7.94 11.51 22.68
CA LEU A 13 -6.78 10.76 22.22
C LEU A 13 -6.49 11.03 20.74
N THR A 14 -7.51 11.16 19.90
CA THR A 14 -7.36 11.55 18.49
C THR A 14 -6.63 12.89 18.38
N LEU A 15 -7.05 13.90 19.15
CA LEU A 15 -6.37 15.20 19.17
C LEU A 15 -4.95 15.11 19.71
N GLU A 16 -4.69 14.31 20.75
CA GLU A 16 -3.35 14.08 21.30
C GLU A 16 -2.41 13.46 20.25
N LEU A 17 -2.86 12.42 19.55
CA LEU A 17 -2.09 11.79 18.47
C LEU A 17 -1.90 12.74 17.28
N VAL A 18 -2.93 13.46 16.84
CA VAL A 18 -2.81 14.40 15.72
C VAL A 18 -1.81 15.52 16.02
N ASN A 19 -1.79 16.03 17.26
CA ASN A 19 -0.82 17.05 17.70
C ASN A 19 0.63 16.57 17.65
N CYS A 20 0.88 15.25 17.68
CA CYS A 20 2.19 14.67 17.44
C CYS A 20 2.41 14.48 15.93
N ARG A 21 3.27 15.31 15.33
CA ARG A 21 3.65 15.16 13.92
C ARG A 21 4.41 13.85 13.72
N SER A 22 4.10 13.11 12.65
CA SER A 22 4.65 11.77 12.37
C SER A 22 4.83 11.53 10.86
N VAL A 23 5.51 12.44 10.17
CA VAL A 23 5.68 12.32 8.71
C VAL A 23 6.50 11.08 8.36
N VAL A 24 6.00 10.26 7.43
CA VAL A 24 6.64 9.04 6.96
C VAL A 24 8.07 9.26 6.47
N ALA A 25 8.93 8.27 6.71
CA ALA A 25 10.36 8.27 6.38
C ALA A 25 11.16 9.39 7.09
N THR A 26 10.68 9.84 8.25
CA THR A 26 11.40 10.83 9.07
C THR A 26 11.50 10.39 10.52
N SER A 27 12.37 11.04 11.29
CA SER A 27 12.48 10.81 12.73
C SER A 27 11.21 11.18 13.52
N ASP A 28 10.26 11.87 12.90
CA ASP A 28 8.99 12.24 13.56
C ASP A 28 8.19 10.98 13.97
N GLU A 29 8.29 9.88 13.23
CA GLU A 29 7.63 8.61 13.56
C GLU A 29 8.07 8.02 14.91
N LEU A 30 9.31 8.29 15.34
CA LEU A 30 9.79 7.87 16.66
C LEU A 30 8.99 8.54 17.78
N ALA A 31 8.72 9.85 17.64
CA ALA A 31 8.01 10.61 18.65
C ALA A 31 6.57 10.06 18.82
N MET A 32 5.95 9.67 17.71
CA MET A 32 4.64 9.03 17.71
C MET A 32 4.66 7.64 18.35
N SER A 33 5.65 6.81 17.99
CA SER A 33 5.80 5.47 18.56
C SER A 33 6.04 5.53 20.07
N GLU A 34 6.83 6.50 20.53
CA GLU A 34 7.02 6.78 21.96
C GLU A 34 5.74 7.29 22.63
N LEU A 35 4.96 8.15 21.96
CA LEU A 35 3.68 8.63 22.48
C LEU A 35 2.68 7.48 22.66
N VAL A 36 2.50 6.62 21.64
CA VAL A 36 1.62 5.46 21.71
C VAL A 36 2.06 4.50 22.81
N TYR A 37 3.37 4.20 22.90
CA TYR A 37 3.91 3.37 23.96
C TYR A 37 3.62 3.98 25.34
N LYS A 38 3.85 5.29 25.50
CA LYS A 38 3.58 6.00 26.75
C LYS A 38 2.10 5.89 27.14
N VAL A 39 1.19 6.22 26.23
CA VAL A 39 -0.27 6.15 26.47
C VAL A 39 -0.68 4.76 26.99
N LEU A 40 -0.24 3.70 26.32
CA LEU A 40 -0.55 2.32 26.73
C LEU A 40 0.13 1.93 28.05
N SER A 41 1.41 2.27 28.22
CA SER A 41 2.19 1.96 29.43
C SER A 41 1.66 2.68 30.67
N ASP A 42 0.91 3.78 30.50
CA ASP A 42 0.31 4.52 31.60
C ASP A 42 -0.99 3.91 32.12
N LEU A 43 -1.62 3.02 31.35
CA LEU A 43 -2.85 2.33 31.73
C LEU A 43 -2.57 1.28 32.82
N PRO A 44 -3.49 1.07 33.79
CA PRO A 44 -3.27 0.16 34.92
C PRO A 44 -2.88 -1.26 34.53
N TYR A 45 -3.47 -1.80 33.45
CA TYR A 45 -3.22 -3.16 33.00
C TYR A 45 -1.76 -3.38 32.56
N TRP A 46 -1.21 -2.51 31.72
CA TRP A 46 0.19 -2.63 31.26
C TRP A 46 1.20 -2.15 32.30
N LYS A 47 0.82 -1.30 33.27
CA LYS A 47 1.64 -1.05 34.46
C LYS A 47 1.89 -2.31 35.28
N GLN A 48 0.87 -3.16 35.41
CA GLN A 48 0.97 -4.44 36.12
C GLN A 48 1.59 -5.54 35.25
N ASN A 49 1.45 -5.43 33.93
CA ASN A 49 1.90 -6.43 32.96
C ASN A 49 2.84 -5.82 31.88
N PRO A 50 3.99 -5.24 32.26
CA PRO A 50 4.88 -4.56 31.32
C PRO A 50 5.43 -5.48 30.23
N GLN A 51 5.53 -6.78 30.49
CA GLN A 51 5.94 -7.80 29.51
C GLN A 51 4.94 -8.02 28.35
N LEU A 52 3.73 -7.48 28.48
CA LEU A 52 2.69 -7.53 27.44
C LEU A 52 2.72 -6.29 26.52
N LEU A 53 3.64 -5.35 26.73
CA LEU A 53 3.84 -4.17 25.89
C LEU A 53 5.28 -4.13 25.36
N VAL A 54 5.44 -4.26 24.04
CA VAL A 54 6.74 -4.43 23.38
C VAL A 54 6.98 -3.33 22.36
N LYS A 55 8.20 -2.79 22.34
CA LYS A 55 8.72 -2.00 21.23
C LYS A 55 9.35 -2.95 20.23
N GLN A 56 8.74 -3.14 19.07
CA GLN A 56 9.19 -4.02 18.00
C GLN A 56 10.01 -3.21 16.98
N PRO A 57 11.35 -3.29 16.96
CA PRO A 57 12.16 -2.49 16.06
C PRO A 57 11.88 -2.81 14.60
N PHE A 58 11.97 -1.81 13.74
CA PHE A 58 11.92 -2.00 12.30
C PHE A 58 13.20 -2.72 11.83
N ILE A 59 13.05 -3.66 10.91
CA ILE A 59 14.17 -4.44 10.38
C ILE A 59 15.10 -3.54 9.56
N ASN A 60 16.37 -3.45 9.97
CA ASN A 60 17.42 -2.68 9.27
C ASN A 60 17.10 -1.18 9.08
N ASP A 61 16.35 -0.58 10.01
CA ASP A 61 15.95 0.82 9.89
C ASP A 61 17.05 1.79 10.38
N PRO A 62 17.48 2.76 9.54
CA PRO A 62 18.55 3.70 9.90
C PRO A 62 18.12 4.77 10.91
N LEU A 63 16.81 4.97 11.08
CA LEU A 63 16.25 5.95 12.02
C LEU A 63 16.01 5.34 13.41
N GLY A 64 16.10 4.01 13.56
CA GLY A 64 15.80 3.30 14.80
C GLY A 64 14.30 3.25 15.13
N ARG A 65 13.43 3.39 14.12
CA ARG A 65 11.97 3.32 14.25
C ARG A 65 11.52 1.97 14.79
N PHE A 66 10.38 1.95 15.48
CA PHE A 66 9.81 0.75 16.08
C PHE A 66 8.27 0.82 16.11
N SER A 67 7.62 -0.33 15.97
CA SER A 67 6.18 -0.49 16.17
C SER A 67 5.90 -0.73 17.66
N VAL A 68 4.71 -0.38 18.13
CA VAL A 68 4.26 -0.74 19.49
C VAL A 68 3.33 -1.94 19.40
N VAL A 69 3.71 -3.05 20.01
CA VAL A 69 2.91 -4.28 20.08
C VAL A 69 2.39 -4.45 21.50
N ALA A 70 1.08 -4.38 21.69
CA ALA A 70 0.41 -4.55 22.97
C ALA A 70 -0.44 -5.82 22.96
N ARG A 71 -0.38 -6.60 24.03
CA ARG A 71 -1.21 -7.79 24.24
C ARG A 71 -2.16 -7.55 25.39
N LEU A 72 -3.43 -7.92 25.18
CA LEU A 72 -4.48 -7.92 26.18
C LEU A 72 -5.04 -9.34 26.29
N GLU A 73 -4.90 -9.95 27.46
CA GLU A 73 -5.28 -11.33 27.72
C GLU A 73 -6.53 -11.36 28.61
N GLY A 74 -7.61 -11.94 28.06
CA GLY A 74 -8.86 -12.15 28.77
C GLY A 74 -8.74 -13.28 29.81
N GLN A 75 -9.55 -13.19 30.85
CA GLN A 75 -9.52 -14.08 32.02
C GLN A 75 -10.86 -14.79 32.26
N LYS A 76 -11.86 -14.56 31.41
CA LYS A 76 -13.17 -15.23 31.53
C LYS A 76 -13.06 -16.75 31.39
N ASP A 77 -12.21 -17.21 30.48
CA ASP A 77 -11.99 -18.61 30.16
C ASP A 77 -10.55 -18.85 29.67
N ALA A 78 -10.14 -20.13 29.63
CA ALA A 78 -8.82 -20.53 29.16
C ALA A 78 -8.75 -20.60 27.61
N SER A 79 -9.15 -19.53 26.92
CA SER A 79 -9.18 -19.47 25.46
C SER A 79 -7.85 -18.99 24.86
N LYS A 80 -7.41 -19.69 23.81
CA LYS A 80 -6.27 -19.29 22.97
C LYS A 80 -6.67 -18.48 21.75
N LYS A 81 -7.97 -18.29 21.51
CA LYS A 81 -8.47 -17.45 20.42
C LYS A 81 -7.93 -16.05 20.57
N THR A 82 -7.47 -15.49 19.46
CA THR A 82 -6.83 -14.18 19.47
C THR A 82 -7.25 -13.40 18.23
N VAL A 83 -7.64 -12.15 18.43
CA VAL A 83 -7.87 -11.20 17.32
C VAL A 83 -6.71 -10.23 17.27
N ILE A 84 -6.21 -9.97 16.06
CA ILE A 84 -5.16 -8.98 15.85
C ILE A 84 -5.84 -7.67 15.43
N THR A 85 -5.44 -6.56 16.03
CA THR A 85 -5.79 -5.22 15.57
C THR A 85 -4.52 -4.51 15.11
N ILE A 86 -4.62 -3.74 14.04
CA ILE A 86 -3.53 -2.92 13.52
C ILE A 86 -4.00 -1.49 13.26
N GLY A 87 -3.04 -0.58 13.15
CA GLY A 87 -3.27 0.76 12.62
C GLY A 87 -1.94 1.49 12.46
N HIS A 88 -1.76 2.18 11.34
CA HIS A 88 -0.54 2.94 11.11
C HIS A 88 -0.61 4.31 11.79
N THR A 89 0.57 4.83 12.14
CA THR A 89 0.71 6.04 12.96
C THR A 89 1.48 7.15 12.26
N ASP A 90 2.15 6.82 11.16
CA ASP A 90 2.75 7.77 10.24
C ASP A 90 1.70 8.49 9.40
N THR A 91 2.09 9.62 8.81
CA THR A 91 1.26 10.40 7.90
C THR A 91 2.08 10.81 6.68
N VAL A 92 1.42 11.10 5.56
CA VAL A 92 2.08 11.83 4.46
C VAL A 92 2.58 13.22 4.89
N GLY A 93 3.37 13.84 4.01
CA GLY A 93 3.87 15.20 4.20
C GLY A 93 2.77 16.27 4.35
N ILE A 94 3.19 17.46 4.75
CA ILE A 94 2.32 18.63 4.98
C ILE A 94 2.56 19.75 3.95
N SER A 95 3.27 19.47 2.86
CA SER A 95 3.67 20.49 1.89
C SER A 95 2.48 21.20 1.24
N ASP A 96 1.38 20.46 1.06
CA ASP A 96 0.09 20.86 0.51
C ASP A 96 -0.65 21.91 1.35
N TYR A 97 -0.35 22.05 2.64
CA TYR A 97 -0.93 23.08 3.50
C TYR A 97 -0.42 24.51 3.23
N GLY A 98 0.61 24.68 2.39
CA GLY A 98 1.13 26.02 2.05
C GLY A 98 1.57 26.81 3.28
N ASP A 99 0.97 27.98 3.50
CA ASP A 99 1.26 28.85 4.65
C ASP A 99 0.76 28.26 5.99
N PHE A 100 -0.15 27.27 5.95
CA PHE A 100 -0.70 26.62 7.14
C PHE A 100 0.05 25.38 7.59
N LYS A 101 1.25 25.11 7.04
CA LYS A 101 2.10 23.97 7.45
C LYS A 101 2.26 23.85 8.97
N GLY A 102 2.50 24.96 9.66
CA GLY A 102 2.66 24.99 11.12
C GLY A 102 1.39 24.71 11.93
N LEU A 103 0.23 24.62 11.25
CA LEU A 103 -1.09 24.36 11.80
C LEU A 103 -1.66 23.00 11.35
N ALA A 104 -1.02 22.30 10.41
CA ALA A 104 -1.52 21.04 9.85
C ALA A 104 -1.86 19.98 10.93
N THR A 105 -1.08 19.95 12.02
CA THR A 105 -1.25 19.04 13.15
C THR A 105 -1.94 19.70 14.35
N LYS A 106 -2.59 20.86 14.19
CA LYS A 106 -3.24 21.62 15.27
C LYS A 106 -4.71 21.86 14.92
N PRO A 107 -5.58 20.86 15.10
CA PRO A 107 -6.96 20.90 14.60
C PRO A 107 -7.74 22.18 14.93
N GLU A 108 -7.67 22.63 16.18
CA GLU A 108 -8.37 23.85 16.64
C GLU A 108 -7.88 25.11 15.91
N ALA A 109 -6.56 25.28 15.80
CA ALA A 109 -5.97 26.44 15.14
C ALA A 109 -6.13 26.36 13.60
N LEU A 110 -6.13 25.15 13.05
CA LEU A 110 -6.34 24.91 11.63
C LEU A 110 -7.75 25.31 11.19
N ILE A 111 -8.79 24.97 11.98
CA ILE A 111 -10.17 25.36 11.70
C ILE A 111 -10.30 26.89 11.54
N GLU A 112 -9.68 27.67 12.44
CA GLU A 112 -9.72 29.14 12.33
C GLU A 112 -8.96 29.66 11.12
N ALA A 113 -7.83 29.04 10.78
CA ALA A 113 -7.06 29.41 9.60
C ALA A 113 -7.81 29.10 8.29
N LEU A 114 -8.50 27.96 8.21
CA LEU A 114 -9.28 27.54 7.04
C LEU A 114 -10.43 28.51 6.72
N LYS A 115 -10.98 29.21 7.72
CA LYS A 115 -12.00 30.27 7.52
C LYS A 115 -11.48 31.48 6.73
N THR A 116 -10.16 31.67 6.68
CA THR A 116 -9.53 32.83 6.01
C THR A 116 -9.19 32.61 4.54
N VAL A 117 -9.39 31.39 4.04
CA VAL A 117 -9.06 31.02 2.65
C VAL A 117 -10.29 30.59 1.87
N THR A 118 -10.14 30.54 0.55
CA THR A 118 -11.17 29.97 -0.32
C THR A 118 -11.09 28.45 -0.27
N LEU A 119 -12.17 27.82 0.17
CA LEU A 119 -12.36 26.37 0.17
C LEU A 119 -13.36 25.98 -0.94
N SER A 120 -13.40 24.69 -1.28
CA SER A 120 -14.52 24.14 -2.07
C SER A 120 -15.84 24.34 -1.31
N GLU A 121 -16.96 24.35 -2.02
CA GLU A 121 -18.29 24.48 -1.40
C GLU A 121 -18.53 23.40 -0.35
N GLU A 122 -18.10 22.16 -0.64
CA GLU A 122 -18.21 21.03 0.26
C GLU A 122 -17.36 21.20 1.53
N ALA A 123 -16.07 21.52 1.39
CA ALA A 123 -15.19 21.69 2.56
C ALA A 123 -15.62 22.88 3.42
N LYS A 124 -16.16 23.93 2.80
CA LYS A 124 -16.72 25.07 3.52
C LYS A 124 -17.98 24.70 4.30
N ALA A 125 -18.90 23.95 3.69
CA ALA A 125 -20.11 23.49 4.37
C ALA A 125 -19.77 22.59 5.57
N ASP A 126 -18.81 21.67 5.38
CA ASP A 126 -18.32 20.80 6.45
C ASP A 126 -17.68 21.63 7.59
N LEU A 127 -16.86 22.64 7.26
CA LEU A 127 -16.24 23.56 8.23
C LEU A 127 -17.29 24.38 9.01
N ASP A 128 -18.25 24.99 8.30
CA ASP A 128 -19.26 25.88 8.88
C ASP A 128 -20.28 25.12 9.75
N SER A 129 -20.47 23.82 9.52
CA SER A 129 -21.39 22.98 10.29
C SER A 129 -20.94 22.73 11.75
N GLY A 130 -19.63 22.76 12.01
CA GLY A 130 -19.05 22.37 13.30
C GLY A 130 -19.09 20.85 13.59
N GLU A 131 -19.60 20.03 12.67
CA GLU A 131 -19.69 18.57 12.83
C GLU A 131 -18.40 17.82 12.42
N TRP A 132 -17.42 18.55 11.90
CA TRP A 132 -16.20 18.02 11.33
C TRP A 132 -14.95 18.51 12.08
N LEU A 133 -13.94 17.64 12.16
CA LEU A 133 -12.62 18.00 12.65
C LEU A 133 -11.60 17.89 11.53
N PHE A 134 -10.71 18.88 11.43
CA PHE A 134 -9.71 18.99 10.37
C PHE A 134 -8.30 18.77 10.93
N GLY A 135 -7.41 18.17 10.14
CA GLY A 135 -6.00 18.00 10.51
C GLY A 135 -5.31 16.90 9.73
N ARG A 136 -4.00 17.01 9.52
CA ARG A 136 -3.20 15.96 8.88
C ARG A 136 -3.18 14.72 9.76
N GLY A 137 -3.56 13.59 9.18
CA GLY A 137 -3.62 12.29 9.81
C GLY A 137 -4.78 12.11 10.78
N ILE A 138 -5.72 13.07 10.83
CA ILE A 138 -6.92 12.91 11.65
C ILE A 138 -7.83 11.83 11.09
N LEU A 139 -7.91 11.75 9.76
CA LEU A 139 -8.65 10.75 9.04
C LEU A 139 -7.79 9.51 8.85
N ASP A 140 -6.55 9.72 8.40
CA ASP A 140 -5.64 8.69 7.90
C ASP A 140 -4.33 8.58 8.71
N MET A 141 -4.28 7.75 9.77
CA MET A 141 -5.42 7.07 10.39
C MET A 141 -5.48 7.21 11.91
N LYS A 142 -5.00 8.33 12.46
CA LYS A 142 -4.84 8.49 13.93
C LYS A 142 -6.14 8.43 14.71
N CYS A 143 -7.28 8.79 14.11
CA CYS A 143 -8.58 8.56 14.74
C CYS A 143 -8.86 7.05 14.90
N GLY A 144 -8.58 6.23 13.87
CA GLY A 144 -8.65 4.77 13.95
C GLY A 144 -7.76 4.19 15.06
N VAL A 145 -6.50 4.62 15.11
CA VAL A 145 -5.57 4.22 16.19
C VAL A 145 -6.11 4.59 17.57
N ALA A 146 -6.67 5.79 17.72
CA ALA A 146 -7.30 6.23 18.97
C ALA A 146 -8.52 5.39 19.35
N ILE A 147 -9.30 4.91 18.38
CA ILE A 147 -10.42 3.98 18.59
C ILE A 147 -9.87 2.69 19.20
N ILE A 148 -8.88 2.04 18.58
CA ILE A 148 -8.32 0.78 19.09
C ILE A 148 -7.78 0.95 20.50
N ILE A 149 -6.94 1.97 20.74
CA ILE A 149 -6.35 2.20 22.07
C ILE A 149 -7.42 2.45 23.13
N SER A 150 -8.48 3.20 22.81
CA SER A 150 -9.57 3.46 23.76
C SER A 150 -10.41 2.22 24.06
N LEU A 151 -10.61 1.34 23.07
CA LEU A 151 -11.28 0.06 23.27
C LEU A 151 -10.42 -0.91 24.09
N LEU A 152 -9.11 -0.93 23.87
CA LEU A 152 -8.17 -1.67 24.70
C LEU A 152 -8.17 -1.16 26.15
N GLU A 153 -8.19 0.15 26.36
CA GLU A 153 -8.33 0.76 27.69
C GLU A 153 -9.62 0.28 28.37
N LEU A 154 -10.75 0.35 27.66
CA LEU A 154 -12.04 -0.13 28.15
C LEU A 154 -12.01 -1.62 28.55
N LEU A 155 -11.56 -2.49 27.64
CA LEU A 155 -11.54 -3.94 27.84
C LEU A 155 -10.53 -4.37 28.92
N SER A 156 -9.41 -3.66 29.03
CA SER A 156 -8.39 -3.92 30.06
C SER A 156 -8.88 -3.67 31.48
N GLY A 157 -9.94 -2.86 31.64
CA GLY A 157 -10.62 -2.64 32.92
C GLY A 157 -11.58 -3.76 33.32
N ASP A 158 -11.85 -4.73 32.43
CA ASP A 158 -12.83 -5.81 32.64
C ASP A 158 -12.36 -7.16 32.04
N VAL A 159 -11.08 -7.46 32.22
CA VAL A 159 -10.48 -8.71 31.67
C VAL A 159 -11.12 -9.97 32.22
N GLU A 160 -11.69 -9.94 33.42
CA GLU A 160 -12.42 -11.06 34.03
C GLU A 160 -13.63 -11.50 33.21
N ASN A 161 -14.22 -10.59 32.43
CA ASN A 161 -15.35 -10.87 31.55
C ASN A 161 -14.97 -10.95 30.06
N LEU A 162 -13.68 -10.80 29.74
CA LEU A 162 -13.17 -10.93 28.38
C LEU A 162 -12.74 -12.39 28.10
N SER A 163 -13.29 -12.98 27.04
CA SER A 163 -12.84 -14.26 26.49
C SER A 163 -11.74 -14.05 25.45
N GLY A 164 -10.78 -14.97 25.39
CA GLY A 164 -9.68 -14.93 24.42
C GLY A 164 -8.77 -13.70 24.60
N ASN A 165 -8.04 -13.34 23.53
CA ASN A 165 -6.96 -12.36 23.61
C ASN A 165 -7.01 -11.37 22.45
N ILE A 166 -6.40 -10.20 22.63
CA ILE A 166 -6.23 -9.18 21.60
C ILE A 166 -4.75 -8.82 21.49
N VAL A 167 -4.23 -8.80 20.27
CA VAL A 167 -2.90 -8.28 19.96
C VAL A 167 -3.07 -7.02 19.11
N PHE A 168 -2.62 -5.88 19.62
CA PHE A 168 -2.59 -4.63 18.88
C PHE A 168 -1.18 -4.32 18.40
N ALA A 169 -1.04 -3.96 17.13
CA ALA A 169 0.19 -3.41 16.57
C ALA A 169 -0.04 -2.00 16.01
N ALA A 170 0.49 -0.99 16.69
CA ALA A 170 0.64 0.34 16.15
C ALA A 170 1.90 0.38 15.28
N VAL A 171 1.71 0.42 13.98
CA VAL A 171 2.80 0.34 12.99
C VAL A 171 3.11 1.72 12.42
N GLY A 172 4.24 1.84 11.74
CA GLY A 172 4.61 3.04 10.99
C GLY A 172 5.16 2.67 9.63
N ASP A 173 5.50 3.68 8.85
CA ASP A 173 5.99 3.58 7.47
C ASP A 173 4.99 3.00 6.46
N GLU A 174 3.69 2.94 6.76
CA GLU A 174 2.66 2.41 5.84
C GLU A 174 2.64 3.22 4.53
N GLU A 175 2.67 4.55 4.65
CA GLU A 175 2.63 5.50 3.54
C GLU A 175 3.92 5.46 2.67
N GLY A 176 4.91 4.71 3.14
CA GLY A 176 6.21 4.49 2.52
C GLY A 176 6.34 3.08 1.96
N ASN A 177 7.04 2.22 2.72
CA ASN A 177 7.39 0.86 2.33
C ASN A 177 6.88 -0.20 3.33
N SER A 178 5.99 0.18 4.25
CA SER A 178 5.40 -0.65 5.31
C SER A 178 6.43 -1.30 6.23
N GLY A 179 7.54 -0.62 6.52
CA GLY A 179 8.62 -1.14 7.36
C GLY A 179 8.15 -1.63 8.73
N GLY A 180 7.16 -0.96 9.34
CA GLY A 180 6.57 -1.36 10.62
C GLY A 180 5.84 -2.69 10.56
N MET A 181 4.88 -2.84 9.64
CA MET A 181 4.11 -4.07 9.53
C MET A 181 4.97 -5.26 9.07
N LEU A 182 5.90 -5.04 8.13
CA LEU A 182 6.84 -6.07 7.70
C LEU A 182 7.75 -6.57 8.83
N SER A 183 7.96 -5.77 9.86
CA SER A 183 8.71 -6.14 11.07
C SER A 183 7.83 -6.79 12.14
N VAL A 184 6.52 -6.54 12.13
CA VAL A 184 5.53 -7.14 13.03
C VAL A 184 5.11 -8.54 12.57
N VAL A 185 5.04 -8.81 11.26
CA VAL A 185 4.62 -10.13 10.73
C VAL A 185 5.43 -11.31 11.34
N PRO A 186 6.78 -11.28 11.36
CA PRO A 186 7.56 -12.34 12.01
C PRO A 186 7.30 -12.43 13.53
N GLU A 187 7.05 -11.29 14.18
CA GLU A 187 6.74 -11.25 15.61
C GLU A 187 5.38 -11.90 15.92
N LEU A 188 4.37 -11.72 15.06
CA LEU A 188 3.08 -12.41 15.17
C LEU A 188 3.26 -13.93 15.07
N VAL A 189 4.07 -14.42 14.11
CA VAL A 189 4.38 -15.86 14.03
C VAL A 189 5.10 -16.35 15.29
N ARG A 190 6.07 -15.58 15.80
CA ARG A 190 6.78 -15.91 17.04
C ARG A 190 5.82 -15.98 18.24
N LEU A 191 4.85 -15.07 18.33
CA LEU A 191 3.85 -15.05 19.39
C LEU A 191 2.86 -16.23 19.27
N GLN A 192 2.43 -16.55 18.05
CA GLN A 192 1.62 -17.75 17.80
C GLN A 192 2.33 -19.03 18.27
N GLU A 193 3.61 -19.20 17.94
CA GLU A 193 4.38 -20.38 18.33
C GLU A 193 4.67 -20.42 19.84
N LYS A 194 5.01 -19.29 20.44
CA LYS A 194 5.40 -19.21 21.86
C LYS A 194 4.22 -19.28 22.82
N GLU A 195 3.16 -18.51 22.56
CA GLU A 195 2.02 -18.34 23.47
C GLU A 195 0.86 -19.31 23.13
N GLY A 196 0.93 -19.94 21.95
CA GLY A 196 -0.09 -20.85 21.43
C GLY A 196 -1.33 -20.13 20.91
N TYR A 197 -1.21 -18.89 20.44
CA TYR A 197 -2.35 -18.10 19.97
C TYR A 197 -3.00 -18.71 18.72
N GLU A 198 -4.33 -18.79 18.76
CA GLU A 198 -5.17 -19.12 17.62
C GLU A 198 -5.70 -17.83 16.99
N TYR A 199 -4.95 -17.27 16.05
CA TYR A 199 -5.35 -16.04 15.36
C TYR A 199 -6.60 -16.26 14.50
N LEU A 200 -7.64 -15.47 14.75
CA LEU A 200 -8.93 -15.60 14.07
C LEU A 200 -9.05 -14.68 12.85
N ALA A 201 -8.69 -13.41 13.01
CA ALA A 201 -8.77 -12.38 11.98
C ALA A 201 -7.85 -11.20 12.33
N VAL A 202 -7.63 -10.33 11.35
CA VAL A 202 -6.94 -9.05 11.53
C VAL A 202 -7.91 -7.91 11.24
N LEU A 203 -8.05 -7.01 12.20
CA LEU A 203 -8.89 -5.83 12.13
C LEU A 203 -8.00 -4.60 11.95
N ASP A 204 -8.28 -3.81 10.93
CA ASP A 204 -7.72 -2.48 10.76
C ASP A 204 -8.83 -1.44 11.00
N THR A 205 -8.44 -0.24 11.40
CA THR A 205 -9.36 0.89 11.66
C THR A 205 -9.06 2.08 10.76
N ASP A 206 -8.54 1.79 9.59
CA ASP A 206 -8.22 2.75 8.54
C ASP A 206 -9.49 3.37 7.94
N TYR A 207 -9.38 4.57 7.40
CA TYR A 207 -10.51 5.41 7.09
C TYR A 207 -11.43 4.87 6.01
N MET A 208 -12.68 5.33 6.01
CA MET A 208 -13.56 5.26 4.86
C MET A 208 -13.86 6.66 4.33
N ALA A 209 -14.05 6.75 3.01
CA ALA A 209 -14.45 7.98 2.34
C ALA A 209 -15.64 7.72 1.39
N PRO A 210 -16.39 8.77 1.02
CA PRO A 210 -17.42 8.69 -0.02
C PRO A 210 -16.88 8.07 -1.30
N ARG A 211 -17.67 7.21 -1.95
CA ARG A 211 -17.26 6.60 -3.24
C ARG A 211 -17.59 7.49 -4.44
N TYR A 212 -18.52 8.42 -4.26
CA TYR A 212 -18.92 9.41 -5.24
C TYR A 212 -19.53 10.62 -4.51
N GLU A 213 -19.68 11.73 -5.22
CA GLU A 213 -20.30 12.95 -4.68
C GLU A 213 -21.76 12.66 -4.25
N GLY A 214 -22.09 12.97 -3.00
CA GLY A 214 -23.40 12.67 -2.41
C GLY A 214 -23.59 11.23 -1.92
N ASP A 215 -22.52 10.44 -1.79
CA ASP A 215 -22.60 9.11 -1.16
C ASP A 215 -22.82 9.22 0.36
N GLU A 216 -24.04 8.87 0.78
CA GLU A 216 -24.44 8.86 2.20
C GLU A 216 -24.24 7.50 2.88
N ASP A 217 -23.86 6.45 2.13
CA ASP A 217 -23.64 5.12 2.70
C ASP A 217 -22.34 5.11 3.55
N ARG A 218 -22.23 4.10 4.42
CA ARG A 218 -21.01 3.80 5.19
C ARG A 218 -20.55 2.39 4.86
N TYR A 219 -19.24 2.15 4.88
CA TYR A 219 -18.68 0.92 4.36
C TYR A 219 -17.77 0.22 5.37
N ILE A 220 -17.94 -1.09 5.48
CA ILE A 220 -16.97 -2.00 6.09
C ILE A 220 -16.33 -2.80 4.96
N TYR A 221 -15.02 -2.99 5.02
CA TYR A 221 -14.29 -3.69 3.96
C TYR A 221 -13.73 -5.01 4.47
N ILE A 222 -14.24 -6.14 3.99
CA ILE A 222 -13.81 -7.50 4.37
C ILE A 222 -12.69 -8.02 3.45
N GLY A 223 -11.69 -7.18 3.26
CA GLY A 223 -10.58 -7.38 2.35
C GLY A 223 -9.91 -6.06 1.95
N THR A 224 -8.80 -6.17 1.23
CA THR A 224 -7.98 -5.07 0.75
C THR A 224 -7.54 -5.32 -0.70
N VAL A 225 -7.42 -4.24 -1.47
CA VAL A 225 -6.83 -4.30 -2.81
C VAL A 225 -5.35 -4.69 -2.72
N GLY A 226 -4.87 -5.36 -3.76
CA GLY A 226 -3.44 -5.57 -3.95
C GLY A 226 -2.87 -4.50 -4.87
N LYS A 227 -1.54 -4.36 -4.83
CA LYS A 227 -0.78 -3.41 -5.65
C LYS A 227 0.45 -4.08 -6.24
N LEU A 228 0.63 -3.91 -7.54
CA LEU A 228 1.85 -4.22 -8.28
C LEU A 228 2.33 -2.95 -8.98
N MET A 229 3.64 -2.86 -9.22
CA MET A 229 4.22 -1.79 -10.03
C MET A 229 4.93 -2.36 -11.26
N PRO A 230 4.20 -2.68 -12.34
CA PRO A 230 4.82 -3.06 -13.59
C PRO A 230 5.58 -1.86 -14.16
N SER A 231 6.82 -2.14 -14.52
CA SER A 231 7.82 -1.18 -14.95
C SER A 231 8.40 -1.61 -16.30
N PHE A 232 8.80 -0.62 -17.08
CA PHE A 232 9.26 -0.80 -18.45
C PHE A 232 10.55 -0.02 -18.65
N TYR A 233 11.64 -0.74 -18.92
CA TYR A 233 12.89 -0.14 -19.38
C TYR A 233 12.94 -0.26 -20.89
N VAL A 234 12.71 0.86 -21.57
CA VAL A 234 12.56 0.94 -23.02
C VAL A 234 13.89 1.38 -23.63
N ILE A 235 14.53 0.50 -24.39
CA ILE A 235 15.76 0.80 -25.12
C ILE A 235 15.44 1.14 -26.56
N GLY A 236 15.89 2.32 -26.98
CA GLY A 236 15.76 2.80 -28.35
C GLY A 236 17.02 2.59 -29.18
N LYS A 237 17.18 3.41 -30.21
CA LYS A 237 18.39 3.45 -31.04
C LYS A 237 18.82 4.89 -31.23
N GLU A 238 20.01 5.23 -30.74
CA GLU A 238 20.58 6.57 -30.83
C GLU A 238 20.82 6.99 -32.29
N THR A 239 20.58 8.27 -32.59
CA THR A 239 20.91 8.92 -33.86
C THR A 239 21.09 10.42 -33.63
N HIS A 240 21.71 11.12 -34.58
CA HIS A 240 21.73 12.58 -34.62
C HIS A 240 20.31 13.10 -34.92
N VAL A 241 19.87 14.18 -34.27
CA VAL A 241 18.51 14.75 -34.47
C VAL A 241 18.22 15.18 -35.92
N GLY A 242 19.27 15.45 -36.71
CA GLY A 242 19.16 15.72 -38.15
C GLY A 242 18.87 14.48 -39.01
N ASP A 243 19.03 13.27 -38.46
CA ASP A 243 18.74 11.99 -39.10
C ASP A 243 17.71 11.19 -38.26
N PRO A 244 16.50 11.73 -38.00
CA PRO A 244 15.59 11.19 -36.97
C PRO A 244 15.11 9.77 -37.27
N PHE A 245 15.01 9.38 -38.55
CA PHE A 245 14.55 8.05 -38.96
C PHE A 245 15.62 6.95 -38.93
N LYS A 246 16.91 7.31 -38.72
CA LYS A 246 17.99 6.32 -38.53
C LYS A 246 18.06 5.77 -37.10
N GLY A 247 17.34 6.41 -36.18
CA GLY A 247 17.20 5.97 -34.80
C GLY A 247 15.76 5.61 -34.47
N LEU A 248 15.55 5.26 -33.21
CA LEU A 248 14.25 4.93 -32.66
C LEU A 248 14.14 5.54 -31.27
N ASP A 249 13.27 6.53 -31.13
CA ASP A 249 13.10 7.28 -29.89
C ASP A 249 12.37 6.45 -28.83
N PRO A 250 13.02 6.08 -27.71
CA PRO A 250 12.38 5.31 -26.65
C PRO A 250 11.22 6.07 -25.99
N ASN A 251 11.20 7.41 -26.05
CA ASN A 251 10.10 8.21 -25.50
C ASN A 251 8.80 8.01 -26.27
N GLN A 252 8.88 7.81 -27.60
CA GLN A 252 7.69 7.53 -28.41
C GLN A 252 7.07 6.18 -28.06
N ILE A 253 7.91 5.16 -27.81
CA ILE A 253 7.46 3.83 -27.37
C ILE A 253 6.86 3.91 -25.97
N ALA A 254 7.53 4.60 -25.03
CA ALA A 254 7.00 4.84 -23.69
C ALA A 254 5.62 5.52 -23.73
N GLY A 255 5.46 6.57 -24.55
CA GLY A 255 4.19 7.26 -24.74
C GLY A 255 3.09 6.35 -25.30
N ALA A 256 3.41 5.43 -26.22
CA ALA A 256 2.46 4.46 -26.75
C ALA A 256 2.05 3.42 -25.68
N ILE A 257 2.98 2.96 -24.83
CA ILE A 257 2.68 2.08 -23.71
C ILE A 257 1.73 2.76 -22.71
N ILE A 258 2.00 4.04 -22.37
CA ILE A 258 1.11 4.84 -21.52
C ILE A 258 -0.27 4.97 -22.14
N HIS A 259 -0.36 5.34 -23.42
CA HIS A 259 -1.65 5.49 -24.10
C HIS A 259 -2.47 4.19 -24.05
N LYS A 260 -1.81 3.03 -24.19
CA LYS A 260 -2.44 1.71 -24.15
C LYS A 260 -3.00 1.34 -22.77
N ILE A 261 -2.22 1.60 -21.70
CA ILE A 261 -2.46 1.05 -20.36
C ILE A 261 -3.16 2.05 -19.43
N ASN A 262 -2.81 3.33 -19.51
CA ASN A 262 -3.19 4.33 -18.52
C ASN A 262 -4.71 4.55 -18.46
N LYS A 263 -5.29 4.38 -17.26
CA LYS A 263 -6.72 4.49 -16.98
C LYS A 263 -7.61 3.58 -17.86
N ASN A 264 -7.05 2.49 -18.40
CA ASN A 264 -7.77 1.56 -19.25
C ASN A 264 -8.33 0.39 -18.43
N VAL A 265 -9.66 0.31 -18.35
CA VAL A 265 -10.40 -0.70 -17.59
C VAL A 265 -10.22 -2.12 -18.11
N ALA A 266 -9.69 -2.31 -19.32
CA ALA A 266 -9.31 -3.64 -19.83
C ALA A 266 -8.22 -4.31 -18.96
N PHE A 267 -7.52 -3.54 -18.14
CA PHE A 267 -6.52 -4.03 -17.19
C PHE A 267 -7.05 -4.11 -15.75
N SER A 268 -8.30 -3.73 -15.49
CA SER A 268 -8.92 -3.91 -14.18
C SER A 268 -9.31 -5.37 -13.93
N ASP A 269 -9.20 -5.80 -12.69
CA ASP A 269 -9.79 -7.05 -12.23
C ASP A 269 -11.28 -6.90 -11.96
N VAL A 270 -12.01 -8.00 -12.11
CA VAL A 270 -13.37 -8.16 -11.61
C VAL A 270 -13.42 -9.38 -10.69
N ALA A 271 -13.78 -9.17 -9.43
CA ALA A 271 -13.91 -10.22 -8.42
C ALA A 271 -15.15 -9.94 -7.54
N ASP A 272 -16.01 -10.93 -7.36
CA ASP A 272 -17.25 -10.83 -6.59
C ASP A 272 -18.13 -9.60 -6.92
N GLY A 273 -18.19 -9.24 -8.20
CA GLY A 273 -18.97 -8.10 -8.69
C GLY A 273 -18.31 -6.73 -8.47
N GLU A 274 -17.14 -6.66 -7.83
CA GLU A 274 -16.36 -5.44 -7.65
C GLU A 274 -15.22 -5.35 -8.68
N VAL A 275 -14.92 -4.12 -9.11
CA VAL A 275 -13.93 -3.82 -10.16
C VAL A 275 -12.76 -3.06 -9.55
N SER A 276 -11.53 -3.49 -9.85
CA SER A 276 -10.33 -2.79 -9.37
C SER A 276 -10.09 -1.48 -10.12
N LEU A 277 -9.39 -0.55 -9.49
CA LEU A 277 -8.95 0.68 -10.14
C LEU A 277 -8.10 0.34 -11.38
N PRO A 278 -8.31 1.02 -12.53
CA PRO A 278 -7.46 0.81 -13.69
C PRO A 278 -6.04 1.31 -13.42
N PRO A 279 -5.01 0.74 -14.08
CA PRO A 279 -3.64 1.16 -13.86
C PRO A 279 -3.42 2.63 -14.18
N ILE A 280 -2.56 3.30 -13.43
CA ILE A 280 -2.21 4.71 -13.66
C ILE A 280 -0.70 4.90 -13.66
N THR A 281 -0.21 5.72 -14.60
CA THR A 281 1.21 6.03 -14.72
C THR A 281 1.64 6.85 -13.51
N LEU A 282 2.71 6.43 -12.84
CA LEU A 282 3.29 7.18 -11.72
C LEU A 282 4.53 7.96 -12.15
N GLN A 283 5.30 7.44 -13.11
CA GLN A 283 6.49 8.10 -13.63
C GLN A 283 6.78 7.71 -15.08
N GLN A 284 7.27 8.67 -15.85
CA GLN A 284 8.03 8.46 -17.08
C GLN A 284 9.26 9.37 -17.03
N ARG A 285 10.45 8.82 -17.29
CA ARG A 285 11.70 9.58 -17.32
C ARG A 285 12.69 9.00 -18.32
N ASP A 286 13.19 9.84 -19.22
CA ASP A 286 14.30 9.47 -20.10
C ASP A 286 15.63 9.44 -19.33
N GLN A 287 16.58 8.64 -19.82
CA GLN A 287 17.87 8.42 -19.16
C GLN A 287 18.97 9.35 -19.68
N LYS A 288 18.62 10.50 -20.26
CA LYS A 288 19.59 11.49 -20.73
C LYS A 288 19.98 12.39 -19.55
N GLU A 289 21.27 12.43 -19.21
CA GLU A 289 21.78 13.25 -18.10
C GLU A 289 22.10 14.68 -18.54
N GLU A 290 22.65 14.86 -19.76
CA GLU A 290 22.96 16.16 -20.34
C GLU A 290 22.19 16.47 -21.62
N TYR A 291 22.15 17.76 -22.00
CA TYR A 291 21.66 18.16 -23.32
C TYR A 291 22.67 17.78 -24.43
N SER A 292 22.17 17.17 -25.51
CA SER A 292 22.90 16.99 -26.76
C SER A 292 21.95 16.77 -27.94
N VAL A 293 22.44 16.94 -29.17
CA VAL A 293 21.72 16.70 -30.45
C VAL A 293 21.57 15.21 -30.81
N GLN A 294 21.58 14.35 -29.81
CA GLN A 294 21.39 12.91 -29.92
C GLN A 294 20.07 12.53 -29.25
N ILE A 295 19.26 11.68 -29.87
CA ILE A 295 18.03 11.20 -29.21
C ILE A 295 18.37 10.32 -27.99
N ALA A 296 17.44 10.19 -27.04
CA ALA A 296 17.65 9.40 -25.84
C ALA A 296 17.95 7.93 -26.16
N ARG A 297 18.82 7.30 -25.36
CA ARG A 297 19.14 5.87 -25.48
C ARG A 297 18.06 4.98 -24.87
N ALA A 298 17.54 5.39 -23.72
CA ALA A 298 16.54 4.65 -22.98
C ALA A 298 15.57 5.58 -22.22
N THR A 299 14.39 5.04 -21.93
CA THR A 299 13.36 5.67 -21.11
C THR A 299 12.82 4.63 -20.12
N ASN A 300 12.59 5.03 -18.88
CA ASN A 300 11.95 4.20 -17.87
C ASN A 300 10.56 4.75 -17.55
N LEU A 301 9.59 3.86 -17.34
CA LEU A 301 8.26 4.20 -16.85
C LEU A 301 7.68 3.08 -15.99
N TYR A 302 6.74 3.43 -15.11
CA TYR A 302 6.03 2.44 -14.29
C TYR A 302 4.63 2.91 -13.88
N PHE A 303 3.78 1.94 -13.59
CA PHE A 303 2.37 2.15 -13.25
C PHE A 303 2.09 1.72 -11.81
N ASN A 304 1.09 2.33 -11.18
CA ASN A 304 0.35 1.70 -10.10
C ASN A 304 -0.68 0.74 -10.72
N TYR A 305 -0.64 -0.55 -10.38
CA TYR A 305 -1.54 -1.57 -10.90
C TYR A 305 -2.28 -2.24 -9.74
N ALA A 306 -3.56 -1.91 -9.57
CA ALA A 306 -4.41 -2.52 -8.54
C ALA A 306 -4.84 -3.93 -8.95
N THR A 307 -4.89 -4.86 -7.99
CA THR A 307 -5.34 -6.25 -8.21
C THR A 307 -6.41 -6.62 -7.20
N HIS A 308 -7.43 -7.34 -7.66
CA HIS A 308 -8.41 -8.02 -6.79
C HIS A 308 -8.25 -9.55 -6.86
N LYS A 309 -7.67 -10.06 -7.97
CA LYS A 309 -7.45 -11.49 -8.20
C LYS A 309 -6.22 -11.81 -9.06
N SER A 310 -5.80 -10.88 -9.91
CA SER A 310 -4.68 -11.08 -10.83
C SER A 310 -3.40 -11.34 -10.06
N THR A 311 -2.68 -12.35 -10.51
CA THR A 311 -1.40 -12.78 -9.95
C THR A 311 -0.23 -12.08 -10.66
N PRO A 312 0.98 -12.01 -10.04
CA PRO A 312 2.13 -11.38 -10.66
C PRO A 312 2.46 -11.91 -12.06
N ASP A 313 2.35 -13.23 -12.30
CA ASP A 313 2.58 -13.86 -13.60
C ASP A 313 1.53 -13.46 -14.66
N GLU A 314 0.25 -13.37 -14.28
CA GLU A 314 -0.82 -12.91 -15.15
C GLU A 314 -0.63 -11.43 -15.53
N VAL A 315 -0.27 -10.58 -14.56
CA VAL A 315 0.02 -9.17 -14.80
C VAL A 315 1.23 -9.02 -15.71
N MET A 316 2.33 -9.73 -15.44
CA MET A 316 3.53 -9.72 -16.30
C MET A 316 3.17 -10.08 -17.75
N SER A 317 2.37 -11.13 -17.94
CA SER A 317 1.91 -11.57 -19.26
C SER A 317 1.05 -10.51 -19.97
N LYS A 318 0.14 -9.83 -19.24
CA LYS A 318 -0.67 -8.72 -19.77
C LYS A 318 0.23 -7.54 -20.19
N MET A 319 1.22 -7.19 -19.38
CA MET A 319 2.12 -6.06 -19.63
C MET A 319 3.06 -6.29 -20.81
N ILE A 320 3.60 -7.51 -20.96
CA ILE A 320 4.41 -7.88 -22.13
C ILE A 320 3.59 -7.76 -23.41
N ARG A 321 2.35 -8.29 -23.43
CA ARG A 321 1.46 -8.17 -24.59
C ARG A 321 1.13 -6.71 -24.92
N ALA A 322 0.72 -5.93 -23.91
CA ALA A 322 0.37 -4.53 -24.09
C ALA A 322 1.55 -3.71 -24.65
N ALA A 323 2.75 -3.91 -24.12
CA ALA A 323 3.96 -3.25 -24.63
C ALA A 323 4.35 -3.72 -26.03
N HIS A 324 4.17 -5.01 -26.35
CA HIS A 324 4.46 -5.52 -27.68
C HIS A 324 3.53 -4.92 -28.73
N GLU A 325 2.23 -4.85 -28.44
CA GLU A 325 1.25 -4.21 -29.30
C GLU A 325 1.56 -2.71 -29.46
N ALA A 326 1.77 -1.98 -28.36
CA ALA A 326 2.11 -0.56 -28.41
C ALA A 326 3.39 -0.27 -29.21
N PHE A 327 4.42 -1.10 -29.04
CA PHE A 327 5.66 -0.96 -29.81
C PHE A 327 5.43 -1.31 -31.29
N SER A 328 4.62 -2.33 -31.60
CA SER A 328 4.25 -2.66 -32.98
C SER A 328 3.52 -1.50 -33.67
N ASP A 329 2.58 -0.85 -32.96
CA ASP A 329 1.86 0.32 -33.45
C ASP A 329 2.82 1.49 -33.75
N VAL A 330 3.82 1.71 -32.90
CA VAL A 330 4.87 2.72 -33.15
C VAL A 330 5.67 2.41 -34.41
N VAL A 331 6.07 1.16 -34.62
CA VAL A 331 6.80 0.75 -35.84
C VAL A 331 5.96 1.00 -37.09
N ASN A 332 4.66 0.71 -37.05
CA ASN A 332 3.76 0.96 -38.18
C ASN A 332 3.65 2.46 -38.48
N VAL A 333 3.36 3.27 -37.46
CA VAL A 333 3.26 4.74 -37.57
C VAL A 333 4.57 5.36 -38.07
N LEU A 334 5.73 4.84 -37.64
CA LEU A 334 7.03 5.32 -38.10
C LEU A 334 7.26 5.03 -39.59
N ASN A 335 6.89 3.85 -40.08
CA ASN A 335 6.99 3.52 -41.50
C ASN A 335 6.07 4.41 -42.35
N GLU A 336 4.83 4.65 -41.91
CA GLU A 336 3.91 5.57 -42.58
C GLU A 336 4.47 6.99 -42.66
N ARG A 337 4.97 7.52 -41.54
CA ARG A 337 5.58 8.85 -41.49
C ARG A 337 6.84 8.94 -42.34
N TYR A 338 7.66 7.89 -42.37
CA TYR A 338 8.87 7.85 -43.17
C TYR A 338 8.57 7.83 -44.67
N ASP A 339 7.55 7.10 -45.11
CA ASP A 339 7.08 7.13 -46.50
C ASP A 339 6.64 8.53 -46.92
N ILE A 340 5.84 9.22 -46.09
CA ILE A 340 5.43 10.62 -46.32
C ILE A 340 6.65 11.54 -46.41
N TYR A 341 7.60 11.41 -45.48
CA TYR A 341 8.82 12.22 -45.46
C TYR A 341 9.70 11.98 -46.70
N CYS A 342 9.87 10.72 -47.11
CA CYS A 342 10.64 10.36 -48.31
C CYS A 342 10.01 10.96 -49.57
N LYS A 343 8.68 10.88 -49.71
CA LYS A 343 7.93 11.50 -50.83
C LYS A 343 8.12 13.01 -50.86
N ALA A 344 7.97 13.69 -49.72
CA ALA A 344 8.14 15.14 -49.62
C ALA A 344 9.59 15.57 -49.93
N SER A 345 10.57 14.78 -49.47
CA SER A 345 12.00 15.06 -49.62
C SER A 345 12.62 14.52 -50.92
N ARG A 346 11.81 13.88 -51.78
CA ARG A 346 12.24 13.22 -53.03
C ARG A 346 13.36 12.19 -52.81
N MET A 347 13.29 11.46 -51.71
CA MET A 347 14.22 10.39 -51.35
C MET A 347 13.63 9.02 -51.71
N GLU A 348 14.51 8.04 -51.96
CA GLU A 348 14.10 6.65 -52.12
C GLU A 348 13.52 6.13 -50.78
N HIS A 349 12.27 5.69 -50.81
CA HIS A 349 11.63 5.07 -49.66
C HIS A 349 12.13 3.62 -49.47
N ARG A 350 12.48 3.28 -48.22
CA ARG A 350 12.75 1.91 -47.78
C ARG A 350 12.08 1.69 -46.43
N LEU A 351 11.61 0.48 -46.17
CA LEU A 351 11.06 0.16 -44.86
C LEU A 351 12.14 0.34 -43.78
N LEU A 352 11.74 0.94 -42.66
CA LEU A 352 12.60 1.07 -41.50
C LEU A 352 12.86 -0.32 -40.90
N PRO A 353 14.08 -0.59 -40.38
CA PRO A 353 14.47 -1.92 -39.93
C PRO A 353 13.91 -2.32 -38.56
N TRP A 354 13.06 -1.48 -37.96
CA TRP A 354 12.58 -1.64 -36.59
C TRP A 354 11.61 -2.81 -36.46
N ARG A 355 11.75 -3.57 -35.37
CA ARG A 355 10.87 -4.69 -35.01
C ARG A 355 10.50 -4.57 -33.55
N ALA A 356 9.22 -4.76 -33.23
CA ALA A 356 8.77 -4.80 -31.85
C ALA A 356 9.37 -6.01 -31.13
N ARG A 357 10.01 -5.78 -29.99
CA ARG A 357 10.59 -6.81 -29.13
C ARG A 357 10.35 -6.44 -27.68
N VAL A 358 9.79 -7.38 -26.92
CA VAL A 358 9.47 -7.20 -25.51
C VAL A 358 9.78 -8.49 -24.77
N ILE A 359 10.50 -8.39 -23.66
CA ILE A 359 10.86 -9.53 -22.80
C ILE A 359 10.68 -9.15 -21.33
N SER A 360 10.58 -10.15 -20.46
CA SER A 360 10.64 -9.93 -19.01
C SER A 360 12.07 -9.76 -18.52
N TYR A 361 12.26 -9.21 -17.32
CA TYR A 361 13.56 -9.19 -16.66
C TYR A 361 14.13 -10.59 -16.44
N GLN A 362 13.30 -11.58 -16.09
CA GLN A 362 13.75 -12.96 -15.98
C GLN A 362 14.34 -13.47 -17.30
N ALA A 363 13.68 -13.20 -18.42
CA ALA A 363 14.17 -13.61 -19.75
C ALA A 363 15.46 -12.88 -20.13
N LEU A 364 15.59 -11.60 -19.78
CA LEU A 364 16.86 -10.85 -19.94
C LEU A 364 17.98 -11.50 -19.11
N TYR A 365 17.72 -11.79 -17.83
CA TYR A 365 18.70 -12.38 -16.94
C TYR A 365 19.21 -13.72 -17.48
N GLU A 366 18.32 -14.60 -17.93
CA GLU A 366 18.70 -15.89 -18.50
C GLU A 366 19.47 -15.74 -19.81
N ALA A 367 19.05 -14.85 -20.73
CA ALA A 367 19.77 -14.61 -21.97
C ALA A 367 21.22 -14.12 -21.74
N VAL A 368 21.42 -13.23 -20.76
CA VAL A 368 22.76 -12.74 -20.41
C VAL A 368 23.57 -13.82 -19.68
N LYS A 369 22.93 -14.61 -18.81
CA LYS A 369 23.56 -15.73 -18.12
C LYS A 369 24.07 -16.79 -19.10
N GLU A 370 23.29 -17.12 -20.12
CA GLU A 370 23.68 -18.04 -21.20
C GLU A 370 24.87 -17.50 -22.01
N GLU A 371 24.90 -16.20 -22.31
CA GLU A 371 25.96 -15.59 -23.13
C GLU A 371 27.26 -15.35 -22.35
N ARG A 372 27.18 -14.86 -21.11
CA ARG A 372 28.33 -14.34 -20.34
C ARG A 372 28.79 -15.27 -19.22
N GLY A 373 27.98 -16.26 -18.87
CA GLY A 373 28.18 -17.15 -17.73
C GLY A 373 27.64 -16.55 -16.42
N GLU A 374 27.05 -17.42 -15.60
CA GLU A 374 26.38 -17.05 -14.34
C GLU A 374 27.31 -16.36 -13.34
N ALA A 375 28.56 -16.82 -13.21
CA ALA A 375 29.52 -16.25 -12.27
C ALA A 375 29.84 -14.77 -12.59
N VAL A 376 30.00 -14.44 -13.87
CA VAL A 376 30.29 -13.06 -14.32
C VAL A 376 29.08 -12.16 -14.07
N LEU A 377 27.90 -12.62 -14.45
CA LEU A 377 26.65 -11.88 -14.26
C LEU A 377 26.39 -11.61 -12.77
N LYS A 378 26.46 -12.64 -11.92
CA LYS A 378 26.26 -12.49 -10.47
C LYS A 378 27.28 -11.56 -9.85
N ALA A 379 28.57 -11.70 -10.16
CA ALA A 379 29.60 -10.84 -9.62
C ALA A 379 29.37 -9.35 -9.98
N HIS A 380 28.95 -9.08 -11.22
CA HIS A 380 28.64 -7.72 -11.66
C HIS A 380 27.44 -7.12 -10.92
N ILE A 381 26.34 -7.87 -10.79
CA ILE A 381 25.13 -7.42 -10.10
C ILE A 381 25.41 -7.19 -8.61
N GLU A 382 26.10 -8.12 -7.94
CA GLU A 382 26.37 -8.00 -6.49
C GLU A 382 27.34 -6.86 -6.18
N ALA A 383 28.33 -6.60 -7.04
CA ALA A 383 29.20 -5.42 -6.91
C ALA A 383 28.40 -4.12 -7.01
N LEU A 384 27.51 -4.01 -8.00
CA LEU A 384 26.64 -2.84 -8.18
C LEU A 384 25.69 -2.67 -6.98
N LYS A 385 25.04 -3.74 -6.52
CA LYS A 385 24.17 -3.70 -5.33
C LYS A 385 24.94 -3.19 -4.11
N ALA A 386 26.13 -3.72 -3.85
CA ALA A 386 26.94 -3.34 -2.71
C ALA A 386 27.38 -1.87 -2.75
N GLU A 387 27.59 -1.30 -3.95
CA GLU A 387 27.86 0.12 -4.13
C GLU A 387 26.60 0.96 -3.88
N MET A 388 25.49 0.65 -4.55
CA MET A 388 24.25 1.40 -4.43
C MET A 388 23.65 1.37 -3.03
N LEU A 389 23.82 0.28 -2.27
CA LEU A 389 23.34 0.18 -0.88
C LEU A 389 24.02 1.18 0.07
N LYS A 390 25.17 1.74 -0.30
CA LYS A 390 25.87 2.77 0.48
C LYS A 390 25.27 4.17 0.27
N ASP A 391 24.46 4.35 -0.77
CA ASP A 391 23.83 5.63 -1.10
C ASP A 391 22.36 5.63 -0.64
N PRO A 392 22.01 6.40 0.39
CA PRO A 392 20.64 6.48 0.89
C PRO A 392 19.69 7.21 -0.08
N SER A 393 20.21 7.95 -1.07
CA SER A 393 19.37 8.67 -2.04
C SER A 393 18.74 7.76 -3.11
N ILE A 394 19.24 6.53 -3.22
CA ILE A 394 18.73 5.55 -4.18
C ILE A 394 17.53 4.82 -3.55
N ASP A 395 16.33 5.15 -4.03
CA ASP A 395 15.10 4.45 -3.65
C ASP A 395 15.01 3.05 -4.29
N GLU A 396 14.05 2.24 -3.85
CA GLU A 396 13.85 0.87 -4.31
C GLU A 396 13.58 0.76 -5.82
N ARG A 397 12.92 1.78 -6.40
CA ARG A 397 12.53 1.80 -7.82
C ARG A 397 13.75 2.07 -8.70
N LEU A 398 14.54 3.09 -8.36
CA LEU A 398 15.79 3.43 -9.03
C LEU A 398 16.83 2.31 -8.87
N PHE A 399 16.89 1.70 -7.68
CA PHE A 399 17.75 0.54 -7.43
C PHE A 399 17.42 -0.61 -8.39
N GLY A 400 16.13 -0.95 -8.53
CA GLY A 400 15.67 -1.97 -9.47
C GLY A 400 15.99 -1.60 -10.92
N GLN A 401 15.73 -0.36 -11.33
CA GLN A 401 16.02 0.14 -12.68
C GLN A 401 17.50 0.00 -13.03
N ARG A 402 18.41 0.41 -12.15
CA ARG A 402 19.86 0.33 -12.38
C ARG A 402 20.35 -1.11 -12.53
N ILE A 403 19.73 -2.07 -11.83
CA ILE A 403 20.03 -3.49 -12.03
C ILE A 403 19.60 -3.95 -13.43
N VAL A 404 18.40 -3.58 -13.90
CA VAL A 404 17.94 -3.91 -15.27
C VAL A 404 18.92 -3.37 -16.30
N GLU A 405 19.33 -2.11 -16.15
CA GLU A 405 20.29 -1.46 -17.02
C GLU A 405 21.65 -2.18 -17.02
N ALA A 406 22.17 -2.52 -15.83
CA ALA A 406 23.44 -3.22 -15.69
C ALA A 406 23.42 -4.61 -16.33
N VAL A 407 22.34 -5.39 -16.14
CA VAL A 407 22.17 -6.69 -16.79
C VAL A 407 22.13 -6.53 -18.31
N HIS A 408 21.32 -5.59 -18.82
CA HIS A 408 21.25 -5.31 -20.26
C HIS A 408 22.60 -4.81 -20.83
N SER A 409 23.40 -4.09 -20.04
CA SER A 409 24.71 -3.60 -20.47
C SER A 409 25.66 -4.74 -20.88
N LEU A 410 25.56 -5.88 -20.20
CA LEU A 410 26.37 -7.08 -20.45
C LEU A 410 25.93 -7.88 -21.68
N TRP A 411 24.69 -7.69 -22.14
CA TRP A 411 24.13 -8.43 -23.26
C TRP A 411 24.70 -7.96 -24.60
N SER A 412 25.13 -8.85 -25.49
CA SER A 412 25.61 -8.46 -26.82
C SER A 412 24.51 -7.86 -27.71
N PHE A 413 23.25 -8.17 -27.44
CA PHE A 413 22.11 -7.68 -28.19
C PHE A 413 21.83 -6.20 -27.86
N LYS A 414 22.02 -5.32 -28.86
CA LYS A 414 21.86 -3.86 -28.72
C LYS A 414 20.77 -3.25 -29.62
N ASP A 415 19.93 -4.08 -30.20
CA ASP A 415 18.76 -3.61 -30.94
C ASP A 415 17.67 -3.12 -29.96
N PRO A 416 16.75 -2.25 -30.42
CA PRO A 416 15.65 -1.78 -29.60
C PRO A 416 14.81 -2.90 -29.00
N ILE A 417 14.48 -2.76 -27.73
CA ILE A 417 13.73 -3.74 -26.93
C ILE A 417 13.10 -3.07 -25.72
N VAL A 418 11.95 -3.60 -25.28
CA VAL A 418 11.33 -3.23 -24.00
C VAL A 418 11.54 -4.37 -23.00
N ILE A 419 12.11 -4.06 -21.84
CA ILE A 419 12.23 -5.00 -20.72
C ILE A 419 11.15 -4.68 -19.69
N VAL A 420 10.27 -5.64 -19.43
CA VAL A 420 9.19 -5.54 -18.44
C VAL A 420 9.64 -6.19 -17.13
N TYR A 421 9.44 -5.50 -16.02
CA TYR A 421 9.82 -5.95 -14.68
C TYR A 421 8.85 -5.39 -13.64
N PHE A 422 9.01 -5.77 -12.38
CA PHE A 422 8.30 -5.19 -11.26
C PHE A 422 9.24 -4.32 -10.44
N SER A 423 8.77 -3.12 -10.11
CA SER A 423 9.37 -2.30 -9.06
C SER A 423 8.66 -2.55 -7.72
N PRO A 424 9.34 -2.38 -6.57
CA PRO A 424 8.68 -2.31 -5.28
C PRO A 424 7.85 -1.02 -5.12
N PRO A 425 6.87 -1.00 -4.19
CA PRO A 425 6.44 -2.12 -3.33
C PRO A 425 5.40 -3.05 -3.98
N TYR A 426 5.28 -4.27 -3.44
CA TYR A 426 4.20 -5.22 -3.72
C TYR A 426 3.30 -5.38 -2.50
N TYR A 427 1.99 -5.21 -2.70
CA TYR A 427 0.96 -5.50 -1.70
C TYR A 427 0.09 -6.64 -2.21
N PRO A 428 0.06 -7.80 -1.53
CA PRO A 428 -0.91 -8.84 -1.84
C PRO A 428 -2.35 -8.35 -1.67
N HIS A 429 -3.23 -8.68 -2.62
CA HIS A 429 -4.66 -8.56 -2.38
C HIS A 429 -5.09 -9.66 -1.40
N ASN A 430 -6.02 -9.34 -0.52
CA ASN A 430 -6.61 -10.31 0.40
C ASN A 430 -8.09 -9.98 0.56
N TYR A 431 -8.99 -10.95 0.40
CA TYR A 431 -10.41 -10.72 0.66
C TYR A 431 -11.11 -11.99 1.10
N VAL A 432 -12.12 -11.81 1.95
CA VAL A 432 -12.83 -12.91 2.61
C VAL A 432 -13.88 -13.51 1.68
N LYS A 433 -13.76 -14.81 1.41
CA LYS A 433 -14.63 -15.54 0.46
C LYS A 433 -15.70 -16.37 1.17
N GLY A 434 -15.50 -16.69 2.45
CA GLY A 434 -16.38 -17.60 3.19
C GLY A 434 -16.02 -19.07 2.98
N ASN A 435 -14.82 -19.37 2.47
CA ASN A 435 -14.41 -20.74 2.13
C ASN A 435 -13.78 -21.49 3.31
N TRP A 436 -13.46 -20.79 4.40
CA TRP A 436 -12.75 -21.33 5.56
C TRP A 436 -13.48 -20.96 6.85
N ALA A 437 -13.29 -21.75 7.92
CA ALA A 437 -13.95 -21.50 9.21
C ALA A 437 -13.67 -20.09 9.76
N LYS A 438 -12.44 -19.57 9.61
CA LYS A 438 -12.08 -18.21 10.01
C LYS A 438 -12.80 -17.14 9.16
N ASP A 439 -12.95 -17.37 7.85
CA ASP A 439 -13.70 -16.49 6.96
C ASP A 439 -15.16 -16.38 7.40
N VAL A 440 -15.82 -17.53 7.58
CA VAL A 440 -17.23 -17.59 8.00
C VAL A 440 -17.41 -16.87 9.35
N ARG A 441 -16.52 -17.14 10.30
CA ARG A 441 -16.55 -16.51 11.62
C ARG A 441 -16.42 -14.98 11.53
N LEU A 442 -15.53 -14.46 10.67
CA LEU A 442 -15.40 -13.02 10.49
C LEU A 442 -16.62 -12.40 9.81
N LEU A 443 -17.17 -13.04 8.78
CA LEU A 443 -18.37 -12.56 8.10
C LEU A 443 -19.55 -12.47 9.08
N GLU A 444 -19.78 -13.51 9.87
CA GLU A 444 -20.85 -13.51 10.87
C GLU A 444 -20.64 -12.46 11.96
N ALA A 445 -19.40 -12.24 12.41
CA ALA A 445 -19.09 -11.21 13.40
C ALA A 445 -19.36 -9.80 12.87
N VAL A 446 -18.99 -9.54 11.61
CA VAL A 446 -19.26 -8.26 10.93
C VAL A 446 -20.77 -8.06 10.73
N ASP A 447 -21.49 -9.09 10.28
CA ASP A 447 -22.94 -9.01 10.09
C ASP A 447 -23.68 -8.73 11.41
N GLN A 448 -23.26 -9.37 12.51
CA GLN A 448 -23.79 -9.09 13.85
C GLN A 448 -23.50 -7.66 14.29
N ALA A 449 -22.27 -7.17 14.09
CA ALA A 449 -21.91 -5.80 14.42
C ALA A 449 -22.74 -4.77 13.63
N ILE A 450 -23.00 -5.02 12.35
CA ILE A 450 -23.88 -4.18 11.52
C ILE A 450 -25.32 -4.22 12.05
N GLN A 451 -25.85 -5.40 12.37
CA GLN A 451 -27.22 -5.54 12.90
C GLN A 451 -27.40 -4.84 14.25
N ALA A 452 -26.37 -4.86 15.11
CA ALA A 452 -26.39 -4.20 16.42
C ALA A 452 -26.49 -2.66 16.33
N GLN A 453 -26.11 -2.04 15.20
CA GLN A 453 -26.30 -0.59 14.97
C GLN A 453 -27.77 -0.19 14.76
N GLY A 454 -28.65 -1.15 14.43
CA GLY A 454 -30.03 -0.89 14.05
C GLY A 454 -30.16 -0.18 12.69
N SER A 455 -31.35 0.36 12.41
CA SER A 455 -31.68 0.93 11.10
C SER A 455 -31.33 2.41 10.92
N ALA A 456 -30.68 3.03 11.91
CA ALA A 456 -30.45 4.48 11.91
C ALA A 456 -29.44 4.93 10.84
N ARG A 457 -28.51 4.05 10.44
CA ARG A 457 -27.50 4.32 9.40
C ARG A 457 -27.25 3.09 8.55
N LYS A 458 -27.21 3.28 7.23
CA LYS A 458 -26.96 2.21 6.27
C LYS A 458 -25.45 1.95 6.19
N VAL A 459 -25.00 0.89 6.86
CA VAL A 459 -23.64 0.36 6.77
C VAL A 459 -23.66 -0.85 5.83
N LEU A 460 -22.79 -0.84 4.82
CA LEU A 460 -22.69 -1.86 3.79
C LEU A 460 -21.33 -2.54 3.83
N SER A 461 -21.32 -3.86 3.66
CA SER A 461 -20.09 -4.62 3.50
C SER A 461 -19.62 -4.61 2.04
N ARG A 462 -18.31 -4.43 1.84
CA ARG A 462 -17.59 -4.44 0.56
C ARG A 462 -16.41 -5.39 0.63
N LYS A 463 -16.00 -5.97 -0.49
CA LYS A 463 -14.88 -6.92 -0.50
C LYS A 463 -13.52 -6.24 -0.44
N PHE A 464 -13.34 -5.13 -1.12
CA PHE A 464 -12.01 -4.55 -1.30
C PHE A 464 -11.93 -3.15 -0.72
N TYR A 465 -11.14 -2.99 0.34
CA TYR A 465 -10.68 -1.67 0.77
C TYR A 465 -9.89 -1.02 -0.37
N PRO A 466 -10.30 0.13 -0.91
CA PRO A 466 -9.81 0.63 -2.19
C PRO A 466 -8.44 1.32 -2.11
N TYR A 467 -7.93 1.54 -0.89
CA TYR A 467 -6.63 2.16 -0.63
C TYR A 467 -5.59 1.09 -0.28
N ILE A 468 -4.32 1.47 -0.31
CA ILE A 468 -3.24 0.58 0.14
C ILE A 468 -3.42 0.40 1.66
N SER A 469 -3.10 -0.79 2.17
CA SER A 469 -3.22 -1.06 3.61
C SER A 469 -2.29 -2.19 4.02
N ASP A 470 -1.78 -2.10 5.23
CA ASP A 470 -0.97 -3.12 5.89
C ASP A 470 -1.71 -4.45 6.11
N LEU A 471 -3.05 -4.48 5.96
CA LEU A 471 -3.85 -5.70 5.85
C LEU A 471 -3.37 -6.66 4.75
N SER A 472 -2.65 -6.15 3.75
CA SER A 472 -2.06 -6.96 2.69
C SER A 472 -0.95 -7.91 3.18
N PHE A 473 -0.35 -7.68 4.35
CA PHE A 473 0.83 -8.42 4.81
C PHE A 473 0.52 -9.60 5.73
N VAL A 474 -0.73 -9.88 6.05
CA VAL A 474 -1.12 -11.01 6.92
C VAL A 474 -1.54 -12.26 6.15
N SER A 475 -1.36 -12.22 4.82
CA SER A 475 -1.58 -13.32 3.90
C SER A 475 -0.69 -13.13 2.66
N ALA A 476 -0.36 -14.21 1.97
CA ALA A 476 0.41 -14.16 0.74
C ALA A 476 -0.02 -15.26 -0.24
N PRO A 477 0.10 -15.03 -1.56
CA PRO A 477 -0.08 -16.07 -2.57
C PRO A 477 0.82 -17.28 -2.35
N LYS A 478 0.39 -18.44 -2.86
CA LYS A 478 1.19 -19.67 -2.88
C LYS A 478 2.52 -19.50 -3.64
N ASN A 479 3.48 -20.37 -3.31
CA ASN A 479 4.89 -20.30 -3.74
C ASN A 479 5.11 -20.04 -5.24
N GLU A 480 4.44 -20.77 -6.13
CA GLU A 480 4.68 -20.64 -7.58
C GLU A 480 4.43 -19.23 -8.11
N ARG A 481 3.40 -18.54 -7.59
CA ARG A 481 3.03 -17.17 -8.00
C ARG A 481 3.99 -16.13 -7.43
N ILE A 482 4.51 -16.37 -6.22
CA ILE A 482 5.53 -15.52 -5.61
C ILE A 482 6.86 -15.62 -6.36
N VAL A 483 7.24 -16.81 -6.82
CA VAL A 483 8.48 -16.99 -7.60
C VAL A 483 8.47 -16.12 -8.86
N ALA A 484 7.33 -15.99 -9.55
CA ALA A 484 7.21 -15.10 -10.70
C ALA A 484 7.47 -13.63 -10.36
N LEU A 485 6.99 -13.16 -9.20
CA LEU A 485 7.29 -11.83 -8.67
C LEU A 485 8.79 -11.68 -8.39
N GLN A 486 9.37 -12.61 -7.63
CA GLN A 486 10.78 -12.58 -7.21
C GLN A 486 11.73 -12.56 -8.41
N ASN A 487 11.49 -13.42 -9.40
CA ASN A 487 12.31 -13.52 -10.60
C ASN A 487 12.22 -12.30 -11.52
N ASN A 488 11.15 -11.49 -11.39
CA ASN A 488 10.94 -10.30 -12.21
C ASN A 488 11.02 -8.99 -11.42
N MET A 489 11.45 -9.02 -10.16
CA MET A 489 11.66 -7.83 -9.33
C MET A 489 13.16 -7.69 -9.00
N PRO A 490 13.93 -6.92 -9.79
CA PRO A 490 15.39 -6.85 -9.66
C PRO A 490 15.89 -6.43 -8.27
N ALA A 491 15.12 -5.60 -7.55
CA ALA A 491 15.44 -5.14 -6.20
C ALA A 491 15.17 -6.20 -5.10
N TYR A 492 14.42 -7.27 -5.41
CA TYR A 492 14.02 -8.28 -4.45
C TYR A 492 15.23 -9.05 -3.88
N GLY A 493 15.19 -9.38 -2.60
CA GLY A 493 16.25 -10.11 -1.90
C GLY A 493 17.46 -9.25 -1.51
N SER A 494 17.49 -7.98 -1.91
CA SER A 494 18.54 -7.02 -1.55
C SER A 494 17.94 -5.78 -0.89
N ARG A 495 17.60 -4.74 -1.68
CA ARG A 495 17.00 -3.49 -1.18
C ARG A 495 15.55 -3.68 -0.73
N TYR A 496 14.83 -4.64 -1.30
CA TYR A 496 13.44 -4.95 -0.94
C TYR A 496 13.29 -6.43 -0.56
N LYS A 497 12.58 -6.69 0.55
CA LYS A 497 12.32 -8.04 1.05
C LYS A 497 10.92 -8.11 1.67
N LEU A 498 10.27 -9.24 1.52
CA LEU A 498 8.99 -9.55 2.17
C LEU A 498 9.15 -10.83 2.98
N PRO A 499 8.58 -10.92 4.20
CA PRO A 499 8.60 -12.13 5.02
C PRO A 499 7.57 -13.16 4.52
N ILE A 500 7.67 -13.56 3.25
CA ILE A 500 6.63 -14.34 2.55
C ILE A 500 6.24 -15.62 3.32
N GLU A 501 7.22 -16.35 3.86
CA GLU A 501 6.95 -17.58 4.60
C GLU A 501 6.07 -17.32 5.83
N ASP A 502 6.35 -16.25 6.58
CA ASP A 502 5.57 -15.88 7.75
C ASP A 502 4.18 -15.34 7.35
N MET A 503 4.09 -14.55 6.27
CA MET A 503 2.81 -14.10 5.71
C MET A 503 1.91 -15.30 5.31
N GLN A 504 2.51 -16.33 4.71
CA GLN A 504 1.81 -17.57 4.33
C GLN A 504 1.39 -18.41 5.54
N LYS A 505 2.21 -18.45 6.60
CA LYS A 505 1.85 -19.13 7.85
C LYS A 505 0.65 -18.47 8.53
N LEU A 506 0.59 -17.14 8.54
CA LEU A 506 -0.53 -16.40 9.14
C LEU A 506 -1.83 -16.68 8.36
N SER A 507 -1.86 -16.36 7.06
CA SER A 507 -3.00 -16.58 6.16
C SER A 507 -4.35 -16.23 6.79
N LEU A 508 -4.49 -15.00 7.30
CA LEU A 508 -5.65 -14.57 8.07
C LEU A 508 -6.67 -13.81 7.22
N PRO A 509 -7.98 -13.95 7.52
CA PRO A 509 -9.00 -13.06 6.97
C PRO A 509 -8.87 -11.67 7.60
N VAL A 510 -9.25 -10.64 6.84
CA VAL A 510 -9.07 -9.25 7.24
C VAL A 510 -10.36 -8.47 7.14
N VAL A 511 -10.51 -7.46 7.98
CA VAL A 511 -11.56 -6.45 7.86
C VAL A 511 -11.02 -5.06 8.23
N ASN A 512 -11.45 -4.04 7.49
CA ASN A 512 -11.23 -2.64 7.83
C ASN A 512 -12.55 -2.00 8.30
N ILE A 513 -12.53 -1.39 9.48
CA ILE A 513 -13.65 -0.68 10.13
C ILE A 513 -13.11 0.61 10.76
N GLY A 514 -13.04 1.70 10.00
CA GLY A 514 -12.48 2.95 10.50
C GLY A 514 -13.43 4.15 10.51
N PRO A 515 -12.87 5.34 10.81
CA PRO A 515 -13.61 6.60 10.84
C PRO A 515 -14.09 6.98 9.44
N TYR A 516 -15.10 7.86 9.38
CA TYR A 516 -15.61 8.40 8.13
C TYR A 516 -15.11 9.82 7.92
N GLY A 517 -14.56 10.09 6.75
CA GLY A 517 -14.11 11.42 6.41
C GLY A 517 -13.84 11.65 4.94
N LYS A 518 -13.20 12.79 4.66
CA LYS A 518 -12.93 13.28 3.31
C LYS A 518 -11.52 13.86 3.22
N ASP A 519 -11.02 13.97 1.99
CA ASP A 519 -9.79 14.68 1.67
C ASP A 519 -8.52 14.11 2.35
N ALA A 520 -8.45 12.79 2.52
CA ALA A 520 -7.21 12.11 2.89
C ALA A 520 -6.05 12.59 2.00
N HIS A 521 -4.90 12.85 2.62
CA HIS A 521 -3.67 13.38 1.99
C HIS A 521 -3.77 14.80 1.42
N GLN A 522 -4.85 15.54 1.70
CA GLN A 522 -5.02 16.94 1.27
C GLN A 522 -5.06 17.89 2.48
N PHE A 523 -4.95 19.20 2.23
CA PHE A 523 -4.90 20.21 3.29
C PHE A 523 -6.24 20.44 4.01
N THR A 524 -7.33 19.90 3.44
CA THR A 524 -8.70 19.90 3.98
C THR A 524 -9.11 18.55 4.57
N GLU A 525 -8.14 17.65 4.83
CA GLU A 525 -8.36 16.36 5.49
C GLU A 525 -9.19 16.50 6.76
N ARG A 526 -10.27 15.71 6.87
CA ARG A 526 -11.25 15.84 7.95
C ARG A 526 -12.04 14.57 8.23
N ILE A 527 -12.51 14.43 9.49
CA ILE A 527 -13.44 13.38 9.94
C ILE A 527 -14.79 13.97 10.32
N GLN A 528 -15.87 13.21 10.12
CA GLN A 528 -17.18 13.49 10.71
C GLN A 528 -17.17 12.99 12.15
N ARG A 529 -17.41 13.88 13.12
CA ARG A 529 -17.29 13.58 14.56
C ARG A 529 -18.20 12.45 15.01
N ASP A 530 -19.49 12.54 14.68
CA ASP A 530 -20.48 11.60 15.22
C ASP A 530 -20.26 10.15 14.73
N TYR A 531 -20.02 9.94 13.44
CA TYR A 531 -19.73 8.60 12.94
C TYR A 531 -18.42 8.06 13.54
N SER A 532 -17.37 8.87 13.55
CA SER A 532 -16.03 8.44 13.92
C SER A 532 -15.88 8.19 15.42
N PHE A 533 -16.60 8.91 16.28
CA PHE A 533 -16.49 8.77 17.74
C PHE A 533 -17.61 7.94 18.37
N ASN A 534 -18.75 7.72 17.69
CA ASN A 534 -19.87 6.95 18.24
C ASN A 534 -20.16 5.65 17.49
N VAL A 535 -20.10 5.66 16.15
CA VAL A 535 -20.53 4.51 15.33
C VAL A 535 -19.39 3.55 15.02
N ALA A 536 -18.29 4.04 14.46
CA ALA A 536 -17.12 3.21 14.14
C ALA A 536 -16.57 2.45 15.36
N PRO A 537 -16.43 3.05 16.56
CA PRO A 537 -15.92 2.34 17.74
C PRO A 537 -16.83 1.19 18.18
N GLN A 538 -18.14 1.37 18.05
CA GLN A 538 -19.10 0.31 18.37
C GLN A 538 -19.00 -0.84 17.36
N LEU A 539 -18.86 -0.55 16.06
CA LEU A 539 -18.66 -1.59 15.05
C LEU A 539 -17.39 -2.41 15.31
N VAL A 540 -16.28 -1.74 15.67
CA VAL A 540 -15.03 -2.41 16.04
C VAL A 540 -15.22 -3.26 17.30
N TYR A 541 -15.84 -2.71 18.34
CA TYR A 541 -16.09 -3.40 19.61
C TYR A 541 -16.95 -4.65 19.44
N GLU A 542 -18.10 -4.53 18.75
CA GLU A 542 -19.00 -5.66 18.52
C GLU A 542 -18.33 -6.74 17.66
N THR A 543 -17.58 -6.35 16.63
CA THR A 543 -16.84 -7.30 15.80
C THR A 543 -15.78 -8.05 16.62
N LEU A 544 -15.03 -7.34 17.47
CA LEU A 544 -14.02 -7.93 18.35
C LEU A 544 -14.63 -8.97 19.31
N LEU A 545 -15.70 -8.62 20.00
CA LEU A 545 -16.35 -9.52 20.95
C LEU A 545 -16.99 -10.72 20.24
N ALA A 546 -17.72 -10.49 19.14
CA ALA A 546 -18.35 -11.55 18.36
C ALA A 546 -17.34 -12.57 17.79
N LEU A 547 -16.12 -12.11 17.47
CA LEU A 547 -15.01 -12.99 17.06
C LEU A 547 -14.46 -13.81 18.23
N LEU A 548 -14.40 -13.26 19.44
CA LEU A 548 -13.82 -13.93 20.60
C LEU A 548 -14.79 -14.90 21.30
N GLU A 549 -16.09 -14.63 21.26
CA GLU A 549 -17.13 -15.46 21.89
C GLU A 549 -17.11 -16.92 21.46
N GLU A 550 -17.24 -17.85 22.41
CA GLU A 550 -17.47 -19.26 22.08
C GLU A 550 -18.81 -19.45 21.37
N ARG A 551 -18.76 -20.09 20.20
CA ARG A 551 -19.96 -20.55 19.49
C ARG A 551 -19.92 -22.06 19.47
N GLU A 552 -21.05 -22.70 19.77
CA GLU A 552 -21.24 -24.11 19.45
C GLU A 552 -21.04 -24.27 17.94
N SER A 553 -20.13 -25.17 17.54
CA SER A 553 -19.86 -25.41 16.13
C SER A 553 -21.12 -25.98 15.48
N SER A 554 -21.85 -25.16 14.72
CA SER A 554 -22.75 -25.67 13.69
C SER A 554 -21.87 -26.41 12.69
N ALA A 555 -21.97 -27.73 12.68
CA ALA A 555 -21.28 -28.59 11.72
C ALA A 555 -21.54 -28.07 10.30
N ILE A 556 -20.46 -27.75 9.58
CA ILE A 556 -20.48 -27.46 8.15
C ILE A 556 -20.71 -28.76 7.39
#